data_AF-A0A382U3P5-F1
#
_entry.id   AF-A0A382U3P5-F1
#
_cell.length_a   1.000
_cell.length_b   1.000
_cell.length_c   1.000
_cell.angle_alpha   90.00
_cell.angle_beta   90.00
_cell.angle_gamma   90.00
#
_symmetry.space_group_name_H-M   'P 1'
#
loop_
_entity.id
_entity.type
_entity.pdbx_description
1 polymer ?
#
loop_
_entity_poly.entity_id
_entity_poly.type
_entity_poly.pdbx_seq_one_letter_code
_entity_poly.pdbx_strand_id
1 'polypeptide(L)'
;TFSREKMADVASAANTLQERSRMLPPAETRYTVEPEYRGAHVDHFFNFFEGIRTGKPVVEDATFGLRAAAPALACNLSYFEDRIVRWNPESLKLA
;
A
#
# COMPACT_ATOMS: atom_id res chain seq x y z
N THR A 1 -54.35 19.03 -11.60
CA THR A 1 -53.74 19.94 -10.60
C THR A 1 -53.94 19.32 -9.22
N PHE A 2 -52.88 19.03 -8.48
CA PHE A 2 -53.00 18.45 -7.14
C PHE A 2 -53.55 19.53 -6.17
N SER A 3 -54.53 19.17 -5.34
CA SER A 3 -55.12 20.10 -4.36
C SER A 3 -54.06 20.66 -3.42
N ARG A 4 -54.21 21.92 -3.00
CA ARG A 4 -53.34 22.58 -2.01
C ARG A 4 -53.20 21.77 -0.72
N GLU A 5 -54.26 21.06 -0.31
CA GLU A 5 -54.23 20.13 0.83
C GLU A 5 -53.19 19.02 0.66
N LYS A 6 -53.14 18.38 -0.52
CA LYS A 6 -52.16 17.30 -0.77
C LYS A 6 -50.73 17.81 -0.76
N MET A 7 -50.50 19.09 -1.10
CA MET A 7 -49.16 19.69 -1.00
C MET A 7 -48.81 20.07 0.44
N ALA A 8 -49.78 20.47 1.25
CA ALA A 8 -49.61 20.76 2.68
C ALA A 8 -49.29 19.49 3.50
N ASP A 9 -49.91 18.35 3.18
CA ASP A 9 -49.60 17.06 3.82
C ASP A 9 -48.20 16.56 3.47
N VAL A 10 -47.74 16.74 2.23
CA VAL A 10 -46.36 16.38 1.84
C VAL A 10 -45.34 17.29 2.54
N ALA A 11 -45.67 18.57 2.72
CA ALA A 11 -44.83 19.53 3.43
C ALA A 11 -44.77 19.26 4.95
N SER A 12 -45.88 18.85 5.57
CA SER A 12 -45.91 18.46 6.99
C SER A 12 -45.18 17.12 7.22
N ALA A 13 -45.32 16.17 6.27
CA ALA A 13 -44.63 14.90 6.30
C ALA A 13 -43.11 15.04 6.04
N ALA A 14 -42.69 16.01 5.23
CA ALA A 14 -41.27 16.25 4.94
C ALA A 14 -40.44 16.55 6.19
N ASN A 15 -41.06 17.14 7.22
CA ASN A 15 -40.41 17.44 8.51
C ASN A 15 -40.40 16.22 9.48
N THR A 16 -41.06 15.12 9.10
CA THR A 16 -41.04 13.82 9.80
C THR A 16 -40.26 12.74 9.05
N LEU A 17 -39.71 13.05 7.87
CA LEU A 17 -38.84 12.13 7.15
C LEU A 17 -37.47 12.12 7.81
N GLN A 18 -37.16 11.02 8.49
CA GLN A 18 -35.84 10.77 9.08
C GLN A 18 -34.75 10.97 8.01
N GLU A 19 -33.70 11.74 8.34
CA GLU A 19 -32.57 11.97 7.42
C GLU A 19 -32.04 10.64 6.89
N ARG A 20 -32.04 10.47 5.57
CA ARG A 20 -31.54 9.25 4.95
C ARG A 20 -30.03 9.18 5.06
N SER A 21 -29.50 8.01 5.38
CA SER A 21 -28.06 7.76 5.41
C SER A 21 -27.40 8.16 4.08
N ARG A 22 -26.30 8.91 4.17
CA ARG A 22 -25.49 9.33 3.03
C ARG A 22 -24.25 8.46 2.91
N MET A 23 -23.81 8.24 1.68
CA MET A 23 -22.55 7.55 1.39
C MET A 23 -21.39 8.39 1.93
N LEU A 24 -20.49 7.77 2.70
CA LEU A 24 -19.25 8.39 3.12
C LEU A 24 -18.24 8.41 1.96
N PRO A 25 -17.34 9.40 1.90
CA PRO A 25 -16.23 9.35 0.96
C PRO A 25 -15.34 8.13 1.23
N PRO A 26 -14.57 7.65 0.23
CA PRO A 26 -13.57 6.61 0.45
C PRO A 26 -12.60 6.99 1.57
N ALA A 27 -12.14 6.00 2.32
CA ALA A 27 -11.05 6.22 3.27
C ALA A 27 -9.80 6.69 2.52
N GLU A 28 -9.28 7.87 2.88
CA GLU A 28 -8.01 8.40 2.33
C GLU A 28 -6.89 8.18 3.35
N THR A 29 -5.79 7.59 2.89
CA THR A 29 -4.52 7.59 3.62
C THR A 29 -3.54 8.46 2.84
N ARG A 30 -3.05 9.52 3.49
CA ARG A 30 -2.04 10.42 2.91
C ARG A 30 -0.70 10.21 3.61
N TYR A 31 0.33 9.95 2.82
CA TYR A 31 1.72 9.93 3.29
C TYR A 31 2.35 11.28 2.99
N THR A 32 2.81 11.96 4.02
CA THR A 32 3.55 13.22 3.92
C THR A 32 4.99 13.00 4.35
N VAL A 33 5.89 13.82 3.83
CA VAL A 33 7.31 13.84 4.20
C VAL A 33 7.63 15.15 4.90
N GLU A 34 8.70 15.16 5.68
CA GLU A 34 9.21 16.39 6.28
C GLU A 34 9.63 17.40 5.19
N PRO A 35 9.56 18.71 5.48
CA PRO A 35 10.18 19.73 4.66
C PRO A 35 11.64 19.37 4.33
N GLU A 36 12.07 19.77 3.13
CA GLU A 36 13.42 19.51 2.60
C GLU A 36 13.79 18.02 2.40
N TYR A 37 12.86 17.08 2.57
CA TYR A 37 13.10 15.68 2.23
C TYR A 37 13.50 15.54 0.75
N ARG A 38 14.73 15.08 0.51
CA ARG A 38 15.33 15.03 -0.83
C ARG A 38 14.92 13.81 -1.65
N GLY A 39 14.11 12.93 -1.08
CA GLY A 39 13.60 11.72 -1.74
C GLY A 39 14.43 10.48 -1.45
N ALA A 40 13.76 9.32 -1.48
CA ALA A 40 14.35 8.04 -1.08
C ALA A 40 15.59 7.65 -1.91
N HIS A 41 15.64 8.06 -3.19
CA HIS A 41 16.79 7.79 -4.04
C HIS A 41 18.07 8.48 -3.53
N VAL A 42 17.96 9.72 -3.07
CA VAL A 42 19.10 10.47 -2.53
C VAL A 42 19.63 9.78 -1.28
N ASP A 43 18.74 9.40 -0.36
CA ASP A 43 19.12 8.72 0.88
C ASP A 43 19.70 7.33 0.61
N HIS A 44 19.14 6.60 -0.34
CA HIS A 44 19.63 5.28 -0.74
C HIS A 44 21.09 5.33 -1.20
N PHE A 45 21.41 6.27 -2.10
CA PHE A 45 22.79 6.45 -2.56
C PHE A 45 23.70 7.01 -1.46
N PHE A 46 23.21 7.91 -0.61
CA PHE A 46 23.99 8.42 0.52
C PHE A 46 24.42 7.27 1.46
N ASN A 47 23.48 6.41 1.84
CA ASN A 47 23.75 5.24 2.69
C ASN A 47 24.75 4.28 2.01
N PHE A 48 24.61 4.03 0.71
CA PHE A 48 25.53 3.19 -0.05
C PHE A 48 26.97 3.72 -0.02
N PHE A 49 27.17 5.00 -0.36
CA PHE A 49 28.51 5.60 -0.36
C PHE A 49 29.08 5.78 1.04
N GLU A 50 28.25 6.06 2.05
CA GLU A 50 28.66 6.09 3.44
C GLU A 50 29.18 4.72 3.89
N GLY A 51 28.48 3.64 3.54
CA GLY A 51 28.90 2.26 3.81
C GLY A 51 30.26 1.94 3.19
N ILE A 52 30.47 2.31 1.93
CA ILE A 52 31.77 2.14 1.24
C ILE A 52 32.88 2.91 1.96
N ARG A 53 32.65 4.18 2.30
CA ARG A 53 33.69 5.07 2.82
C ARG A 53 34.08 4.76 4.26
N THR A 54 33.12 4.33 5.08
CA THR A 54 33.30 4.19 6.53
C THR A 54 33.34 2.75 7.01
N GLY A 55 32.95 1.79 6.17
CA GLY A 55 32.69 0.42 6.60
C GLY A 55 31.44 0.27 7.46
N LYS A 56 30.57 1.29 7.52
CA LYS A 56 29.28 1.21 8.21
C LYS A 56 28.46 0.05 7.60
N PRO A 57 27.96 -0.90 8.43
CA PRO A 57 27.12 -1.98 7.95
C PRO A 57 25.87 -1.45 7.23
N VAL A 58 25.59 -1.98 6.04
CA VAL A 58 24.37 -1.70 5.30
C VAL A 58 23.26 -2.61 5.83
N VAL A 59 22.12 -2.02 6.17
CA VAL A 59 20.97 -2.78 6.74
C VAL A 59 20.43 -3.79 5.73
N GLU A 60 20.29 -3.38 4.47
CA GLU A 60 19.88 -4.22 3.35
C GLU A 60 21.13 -4.79 2.66
N ASP A 61 21.76 -5.77 3.30
CA ASP A 61 22.98 -6.41 2.80
C ASP A 61 22.70 -7.39 1.63
N ALA A 62 23.76 -8.07 1.17
CA ALA A 62 23.64 -9.06 0.10
C ALA A 62 22.67 -10.21 0.45
N THR A 63 22.59 -10.60 1.72
CA THR A 63 21.68 -11.65 2.19
C THR A 63 20.23 -11.17 2.10
N PHE A 64 19.96 -9.92 2.50
CA PHE A 64 18.66 -9.29 2.31
C PHE A 64 18.26 -9.27 0.83
N GLY A 65 19.17 -8.82 -0.04
CA GLY A 65 18.95 -8.79 -1.49
C GLY A 65 18.61 -10.17 -2.07
N LEU A 66 19.34 -11.22 -1.67
CA LEU A 66 19.07 -12.58 -2.13
C LEU A 66 17.71 -13.11 -1.63
N ARG A 67 17.34 -12.80 -0.39
CA ARG A 67 16.02 -13.15 0.17
C ARG A 67 14.86 -12.48 -0.56
N ALA A 68 15.07 -11.32 -1.15
CA ALA A 68 14.08 -10.64 -2.00
C ALA A 68 14.07 -11.19 -3.43
N ALA A 69 15.24 -11.40 -4.04
CA ALA A 69 15.37 -11.80 -5.43
C ALA A 69 14.98 -13.27 -5.69
N ALA A 70 15.35 -14.19 -4.79
CA ALA A 70 15.07 -15.61 -4.95
C ALA A 70 13.58 -15.96 -5.06
N PRO A 71 12.67 -15.46 -4.19
CA PRO A 71 11.24 -15.71 -4.35
C PRO A 71 10.67 -15.04 -5.61
N ALA A 72 11.19 -13.87 -6.03
CA ALA A 72 10.76 -13.26 -7.29
C ALA A 72 11.07 -14.17 -8.50
N LEU A 73 12.25 -14.79 -8.52
CA LEU A 73 12.60 -15.80 -9.53
C LEU A 73 11.78 -17.09 -9.36
N ALA A 74 11.52 -17.52 -8.13
CA ALA A 74 10.70 -18.70 -7.85
C ALA A 74 9.25 -18.51 -8.34
N CYS A 75 8.70 -17.30 -8.29
CA CYS A 75 7.39 -16.97 -8.87
C CYS A 75 7.40 -17.18 -10.39
N ASN A 76 8.43 -16.68 -11.08
CA ASN A 76 8.57 -16.90 -12.52
C ASN A 76 8.68 -18.40 -12.84
N LEU A 77 9.49 -19.13 -12.06
CA LEU A 77 9.64 -20.58 -12.22
C LEU A 77 8.32 -21.32 -12.01
N SER A 78 7.58 -20.97 -10.95
CA SER A 78 6.27 -21.54 -10.64
C SER A 78 5.27 -21.32 -11.76
N TYR A 79 5.25 -20.12 -12.35
CA TYR A 79 4.40 -19.79 -13.49
C TYR A 79 4.68 -20.69 -14.71
N PHE A 80 5.95 -20.90 -15.05
CA PHE A 80 6.31 -21.72 -16.21
C PHE A 80 6.18 -23.22 -15.98
N GLU A 81 6.35 -23.70 -14.74
CA GLU A 81 6.36 -25.13 -14.41
C GLU A 81 5.02 -25.65 -13.86
N ASP A 82 4.02 -24.77 -13.70
CA ASP A 82 2.70 -25.07 -13.11
C ASP A 82 2.79 -25.87 -11.80
N ARG A 83 3.76 -25.50 -10.95
CA ARG A 83 3.98 -26.13 -9.65
C ARG A 83 4.39 -25.12 -8.59
N ILE A 84 4.16 -25.48 -7.33
CA ILE A 84 4.65 -24.72 -6.18
C ILE A 84 6.17 -24.91 -6.07
N VAL A 85 6.90 -23.80 -6.08
CA VAL A 85 8.34 -23.76 -5.80
C VAL A 85 8.54 -23.29 -4.37
N ARG A 86 9.11 -24.14 -3.51
CA ARG A 86 9.38 -23.79 -2.12
C ARG A 86 10.75 -23.14 -2.00
N TRP A 87 10.86 -22.11 -1.16
CA TRP A 87 12.09 -21.39 -0.88
C TRP A 87 12.36 -21.39 0.63
N ASN A 88 13.58 -21.73 1.03
CA ASN A 88 14.05 -21.62 2.40
C ASN A 88 14.91 -20.35 2.55
N PRO A 89 14.42 -19.30 3.24
CA PRO A 89 15.11 -18.01 3.37
C PRO A 89 16.28 -18.04 4.38
N GLU A 90 16.43 -19.09 5.18
CA GLU A 90 17.54 -19.26 6.12
C GLU A 90 18.74 -19.90 5.44
N SER A 91 18.52 -21.02 4.75
CA SER A 91 19.57 -21.75 4.02
C SER A 91 19.82 -21.20 2.62
N LEU A 92 18.99 -20.25 2.16
CA LEU A 92 19.06 -19.60 0.86
C LEU A 92 19.01 -20.59 -0.32
N LYS A 93 18.11 -21.58 -0.23
CA LYS A 93 17.94 -22.65 -1.22
C LYS A 93 16.48 -22.90 -1.55
N LEU A 94 16.22 -23.42 -2.75
CA LEU A 94 14.95 -24.07 -3.03
C LEU A 94 14.79 -25.29 -2.13
N ALA A 95 13.58 -25.48 -1.59
CA ALA A 95 13.23 -26.55 -0.66
C ALA A 95 12.50 -27.70 -1.35
#